data_AF-A0A957X408-F1
#
_entry.id   AF-A0A957X408-F1
#
_cell.length_a   1.000
_cell.length_b   1.000
_cell.length_c   1.000
_cell.angle_alpha   90.00
_cell.angle_beta   90.00
_cell.angle_gamma   90.00
#
_symmetry.space_group_name_H-M   'P 1'
#
loop_
_entity.id
_entity.type
_entity.pdbx_description
1 polymer ?
#
loop_
_entity_poly.entity_id
_entity_poly.type
_entity_poly.pdbx_seq_one_letter_code
_entity_poly.pdbx_strand_id
1 'polypeptide(L)'
;MNVPTALLLPALAMLLLMKAVPVTAGAVDYTIEWIAAAPSSYDHATGGGAFDDRTLRVDVVNALVGSDFTCGDIVTYFAYVAIAEPATAETLEFTVAFQGNTRSSPGAGFVDIVNVAVNYGEISDLVAGENQVDDAIDDDGGSTATLIDERFEPAGGPQGGSLYENPATEAELIGVIRLDDLEATDTAVVVRIDAKLDCLKSSNPTGLLTAELRDTSIIEPVVELLPIGIQNVILSNIQQIAFPPDAADLQVRQEA
;
A
#
# COMPACT_ATOMS: atom_id res chain seq x y z
N MET A 1 -0.77 -73.70 34.53
CA MET A 1 0.65 -73.34 34.74
C MET A 1 0.85 -71.91 34.26
N ASN A 2 1.19 -71.05 35.21
CA ASN A 2 1.75 -69.68 35.15
C ASN A 2 1.54 -68.80 33.92
N VAL A 3 0.80 -67.72 34.16
CA VAL A 3 0.85 -66.43 33.45
C VAL A 3 2.12 -65.67 33.87
N PRO A 4 2.84 -64.97 32.97
CA PRO A 4 3.64 -63.82 33.35
C PRO A 4 3.16 -62.56 32.59
N THR A 5 2.51 -61.62 33.28
CA THR A 5 3.10 -60.45 33.97
C THR A 5 3.55 -59.35 33.00
N ALA A 6 2.73 -58.29 32.97
CA ALA A 6 2.92 -57.04 32.26
C ALA A 6 4.11 -56.22 32.80
N LEU A 7 4.76 -55.46 31.91
CA LEU A 7 5.62 -54.35 32.27
C LEU A 7 5.01 -53.07 31.66
N LEU A 8 4.30 -52.30 32.50
CA LEU A 8 3.73 -51.01 32.14
C LEU A 8 4.72 -49.93 32.59
N LEU A 9 5.35 -49.21 31.66
CA LEU A 9 6.11 -48.01 32.00
C LEU A 9 5.12 -46.84 32.25
N PRO A 10 5.23 -46.10 33.37
CA PRO A 10 4.54 -44.82 33.48
C PRO A 10 5.36 -43.75 32.74
N ALA A 11 4.82 -43.25 31.63
CA ALA A 11 5.28 -42.02 31.01
C ALA A 11 4.95 -40.85 31.94
N LEU A 12 5.98 -40.31 32.60
CA LEU A 12 5.87 -39.12 33.44
C LEU A 12 5.73 -37.89 32.53
N ALA A 13 4.50 -37.49 32.24
CA ALA A 13 4.19 -36.25 31.54
C ALA A 13 4.50 -35.07 32.48
N MET A 14 5.67 -34.46 32.31
CA MET A 14 6.02 -33.21 32.96
C MET A 14 5.25 -32.08 32.26
N LEU A 15 4.07 -31.75 32.79
CA LEU A 15 3.24 -30.64 32.34
C LEU A 15 3.91 -29.33 32.75
N LEU A 16 4.63 -28.72 31.80
CA LEU A 16 5.14 -27.36 31.92
C LEU A 16 3.94 -26.42 31.98
N LEU A 17 3.60 -25.91 33.18
CA LEU A 17 2.70 -24.75 33.29
C LEU A 17 3.47 -23.52 32.76
N MET A 18 3.37 -23.29 31.45
CA MET A 18 3.61 -21.97 30.90
C MET A 18 2.52 -21.05 31.48
N LYS A 19 2.87 -20.24 32.47
CA LYS A 19 2.04 -19.10 32.84
C LYS A 19 2.04 -18.18 31.62
N ALA A 20 0.90 -18.05 30.95
CA ALA A 20 0.69 -16.98 30.00
C ALA A 20 0.93 -15.67 30.76
N VAL A 21 2.03 -14.98 30.43
CA VAL A 21 2.18 -13.58 30.81
C VAL A 21 1.12 -12.85 29.97
N PRO A 22 0.16 -12.16 30.58
CA PRO A 22 -0.70 -11.30 29.81
C PRO A 22 0.20 -10.23 29.17
N VAL A 23 0.36 -10.28 27.86
CA VAL A 23 0.78 -9.11 27.09
C VAL A 23 -0.39 -8.15 27.24
N THR A 24 -0.22 -7.14 28.10
CA THR A 24 -1.07 -5.95 28.01
C THR A 24 -0.69 -5.31 26.70
N ALA A 25 -1.54 -5.45 25.67
CA ALA A 25 -1.47 -4.53 24.55
C ALA A 25 -1.51 -3.12 25.16
N GLY A 26 -0.44 -2.34 24.98
CA GLY A 26 -0.51 -0.91 25.23
C GLY A 26 -1.70 -0.35 24.45
N ALA A 27 -2.29 0.75 24.92
CA ALA A 27 -3.14 1.52 24.03
C ALA A 27 -2.30 1.80 22.77
N VAL A 28 -2.77 1.38 21.60
CA VAL A 28 -2.04 1.61 20.37
C VAL A 28 -2.23 3.09 20.09
N ASP A 29 -1.14 3.87 20.14
CA ASP A 29 -1.19 5.33 20.01
C ASP A 29 -1.51 5.78 18.56
N TYR A 30 -1.65 4.82 17.64
CA TYR A 30 -1.90 5.05 16.24
C TYR A 30 -3.04 4.20 15.70
N THR A 31 -3.86 4.81 14.84
CA THR A 31 -4.72 4.08 13.90
C THR A 31 -4.32 4.48 12.50
N ILE A 32 -4.14 3.50 11.62
CA ILE A 32 -3.74 3.74 10.23
C ILE A 32 -4.85 3.23 9.32
N GLU A 33 -5.26 4.06 8.38
CA GLU A 33 -6.17 3.68 7.29
C GLU A 33 -5.42 3.70 5.97
N TRP A 34 -5.49 2.58 5.23
CA TRP A 34 -4.96 2.46 3.88
C TRP A 34 -6.08 2.54 2.85
N ILE A 35 -6.05 3.56 1.99
CA ILE A 35 -7.12 3.84 1.01
C ILE A 35 -6.53 4.43 -0.28
N ALA A 36 -7.28 4.40 -1.38
CA ALA A 36 -6.87 5.08 -2.63
C ALA A 36 -7.58 6.41 -2.79
N ALA A 37 -6.95 7.35 -3.50
CA ALA A 37 -7.64 8.52 -4.03
C ALA A 37 -8.74 8.07 -5.01
N ALA A 38 -9.87 8.77 -5.03
CA ALA A 38 -10.88 8.57 -6.05
C ALA A 38 -10.28 8.91 -7.43
N PRO A 39 -10.51 8.12 -8.49
CA PRO A 39 -9.89 8.39 -9.80
C PRO A 39 -10.20 9.78 -10.39
N SER A 40 -11.30 10.41 -9.97
CA SER A 40 -11.63 11.76 -10.43
C SER A 40 -11.06 12.90 -9.57
N SER A 41 -10.43 12.61 -8.42
CA SER A 41 -9.95 13.64 -7.48
C SER A 41 -8.53 14.12 -7.77
N TYR A 42 -7.81 13.53 -8.74
CA TYR A 42 -6.40 13.87 -8.99
C TYR A 42 -5.98 13.72 -10.46
N ASP A 43 -4.79 14.26 -10.79
CA ASP A 43 -4.19 14.12 -12.11
C ASP A 43 -3.43 12.79 -12.24
N HIS A 44 -3.95 11.89 -13.07
CA HIS A 44 -3.35 10.58 -13.32
C HIS A 44 -1.95 10.63 -13.96
N ALA A 45 -1.54 11.76 -14.55
CA ALA A 45 -0.20 11.91 -15.11
C ALA A 45 0.86 12.25 -14.05
N THR A 46 0.45 12.80 -12.90
CA THR A 46 1.36 13.28 -11.84
C THR A 46 1.09 12.71 -10.46
N GLY A 47 -0.04 12.03 -10.24
CA GLY A 47 -0.56 11.72 -8.92
C GLY A 47 -1.18 12.97 -8.26
N GLY A 48 -1.53 12.85 -6.98
CA GLY A 48 -2.09 13.95 -6.18
C GLY A 48 -3.37 13.57 -5.46
N GLY A 49 -4.34 14.46 -5.45
CA GLY A 49 -5.58 14.29 -4.70
C GLY A 49 -5.40 14.62 -3.22
N ALA A 50 -6.51 14.97 -2.60
CA ALA A 50 -6.63 15.23 -1.19
C ALA A 50 -7.37 14.08 -0.50
N PHE A 51 -7.04 13.82 0.76
CA PHE A 51 -7.89 12.97 1.60
C PHE A 51 -9.10 13.75 2.12
N ASP A 52 -8.91 15.03 2.45
CA ASP A 52 -9.93 16.00 2.88
C ASP A 52 -10.85 15.44 3.97
N ASP A 53 -12.17 15.49 3.79
CA ASP A 53 -13.13 15.00 4.78
C ASP A 53 -13.45 13.50 4.60
N ARG A 54 -12.68 12.81 3.74
CA ARG A 54 -12.82 11.37 3.44
C ARG A 54 -14.17 11.03 2.83
N THR A 55 -14.76 11.92 2.03
CA THR A 55 -16.00 11.64 1.32
C THR A 55 -15.78 10.52 0.31
N LEU A 56 -16.31 9.34 0.65
CA LEU A 56 -16.19 8.15 -0.18
C LEU A 56 -16.76 8.38 -1.59
N ARG A 57 -15.97 8.02 -2.60
CA ARG A 57 -16.22 8.17 -4.04
C ARG A 57 -16.17 9.61 -4.55
N VAL A 58 -15.75 10.55 -3.71
CA VAL A 58 -15.43 11.91 -4.11
C VAL A 58 -13.92 12.11 -3.97
N ASP A 59 -13.39 11.95 -2.76
CA ASP A 59 -11.96 12.21 -2.48
C ASP A 59 -11.19 10.89 -2.48
N VAL A 60 -11.80 9.85 -1.90
CA VAL A 60 -11.18 8.55 -1.66
C VAL A 60 -12.10 7.38 -2.02
N VAL A 61 -11.51 6.20 -2.29
CA VAL A 61 -12.23 4.95 -2.57
C VAL A 61 -11.54 3.74 -1.96
N ASN A 62 -12.35 2.79 -1.47
CA ASN A 62 -11.86 1.52 -0.93
C ASN A 62 -11.47 0.50 -2.02
N ALA A 63 -11.83 0.76 -3.27
CA ALA A 63 -11.53 -0.11 -4.40
C ALA A 63 -11.54 0.69 -5.70
N LEU A 64 -10.69 0.27 -6.62
CA LEU A 64 -10.48 0.88 -7.92
C LEU A 64 -11.03 -0.03 -9.03
N VAL A 65 -11.36 0.57 -10.17
CA VAL A 65 -11.85 -0.14 -11.36
C VAL A 65 -11.00 0.21 -12.56
N GLY A 66 -10.54 -0.80 -13.30
CA GLY A 66 -9.64 -0.61 -14.44
C GLY A 66 -10.14 0.32 -15.53
N SER A 67 -11.46 0.51 -15.67
CA SER A 67 -12.04 1.46 -16.64
C SER A 67 -11.66 2.92 -16.38
N ASP A 68 -11.20 3.22 -15.17
CA ASP A 68 -10.84 4.58 -14.76
C ASP A 68 -9.38 4.91 -15.12
N PHE A 69 -8.61 3.94 -15.62
CA PHE A 69 -7.16 4.07 -15.79
C PHE A 69 -6.69 3.77 -17.22
N THR A 70 -5.57 4.40 -17.56
CA THR A 70 -4.77 4.13 -18.75
C THR A 70 -3.40 3.57 -18.33
N CYS A 71 -2.83 2.68 -19.15
CA CYS A 71 -1.47 2.20 -18.94
C CYS A 71 -0.48 3.37 -18.96
N GLY A 72 0.35 3.46 -17.92
CA GLY A 72 1.25 4.58 -17.67
C GLY A 72 0.75 5.58 -16.63
N ASP A 73 -0.52 5.49 -16.21
CA ASP A 73 -1.07 6.31 -15.15
C ASP A 73 -0.32 6.10 -13.83
N ILE A 74 -0.26 7.17 -13.04
CA ILE A 74 0.12 7.16 -11.64
C ILE A 74 -1.16 6.98 -10.83
N VAL A 75 -1.15 6.04 -9.89
CA VAL A 75 -2.27 5.76 -9.00
C VAL A 75 -1.90 6.23 -7.59
N THR A 76 -2.74 7.10 -7.02
CA THR A 76 -2.49 7.64 -5.68
C THR A 76 -3.19 6.83 -4.58
N TYR A 77 -2.43 6.56 -3.52
CA TYR A 77 -2.83 5.95 -2.28
C TYR A 77 -2.53 6.87 -1.10
N PHE A 78 -3.34 6.75 -0.05
CA PHE A 78 -3.16 7.44 1.22
C PHE A 78 -2.97 6.44 2.35
N ALA A 79 -2.01 6.73 3.22
CA ALA A 79 -2.01 6.24 4.59
C ALA A 79 -2.41 7.40 5.50
N TYR A 80 -3.65 7.37 5.99
CA TYR A 80 -4.13 8.31 7.00
C TYR A 80 -3.73 7.78 8.38
N VAL A 81 -2.93 8.54 9.12
CA VAL A 81 -2.41 8.20 10.44
C VAL A 81 -3.11 9.07 11.46
N ALA A 82 -4.09 8.50 12.17
CA ALA A 82 -4.67 9.12 13.35
C ALA A 82 -3.76 8.88 14.54
N ILE A 83 -3.41 9.96 15.23
CA ILE A 83 -2.46 10.00 16.34
C ILE A 83 -3.25 10.30 17.61
N ALA A 84 -3.09 9.46 18.64
CA ALA A 84 -3.79 9.62 19.90
C ALA A 84 -3.04 10.59 20.82
N GLU A 85 -2.02 10.13 21.54
CA GLU A 85 -1.14 10.97 22.36
C GLU A 85 0.19 10.24 22.61
N PRO A 86 1.12 10.15 21.64
CA PRO A 86 2.43 9.60 21.91
C PRO A 86 3.16 10.44 22.97
N ALA A 87 3.88 9.78 23.88
CA ALA A 87 4.50 10.46 25.02
C ALA A 87 5.67 11.38 24.63
N THR A 88 6.27 11.14 23.46
CA THR A 88 7.36 11.89 22.82
C THR A 88 7.21 11.82 21.32
N ALA A 89 7.91 12.67 20.56
CA ALA A 89 8.09 12.51 19.12
C ALA A 89 8.48 11.06 18.75
N GLU A 90 7.76 10.45 17.82
CA GLU A 90 8.05 9.10 17.33
C GLU A 90 8.26 9.07 15.82
N THR A 91 8.80 7.96 15.34
CA THR A 91 8.97 7.70 13.90
C THR A 91 8.38 6.34 13.57
N LEU A 92 7.54 6.31 12.55
CA LEU A 92 6.93 5.09 12.01
C LEU A 92 7.64 4.64 10.73
N GLU A 93 7.68 3.33 10.53
CA GLU A 93 7.94 2.72 9.23
C GLU A 93 6.75 1.88 8.78
N PHE A 94 6.26 2.14 7.57
CA PHE A 94 5.24 1.36 6.89
C PHE A 94 5.89 0.48 5.82
N THR A 95 5.46 -0.77 5.73
CA THR A 95 5.76 -1.61 4.56
C THR A 95 4.52 -1.72 3.70
N VAL A 96 4.63 -1.25 2.46
CA VAL A 96 3.59 -1.38 1.43
C VAL A 96 4.01 -2.39 0.37
N ALA A 97 3.04 -3.06 -0.24
CA ALA A 97 3.28 -4.00 -1.32
C ALA A 97 2.26 -3.78 -2.44
N PHE A 98 2.77 -3.55 -3.65
CA PHE A 98 1.97 -3.41 -4.85
C PHE A 98 2.17 -4.62 -5.76
N GLN A 99 1.08 -5.21 -6.24
CA GLN A 99 1.16 -6.35 -7.14
C GLN A 99 1.78 -5.92 -8.48
N GLY A 100 2.93 -6.51 -8.82
CA GLY A 100 3.73 -6.16 -10.00
C GLY A 100 3.26 -6.82 -11.30
N ASN A 101 2.32 -7.76 -11.24
CA ASN A 101 1.75 -8.40 -12.43
C ASN A 101 0.40 -9.07 -12.16
N THR A 102 -0.52 -9.03 -13.12
CA THR A 102 -1.78 -9.79 -13.07
C THR A 102 -1.54 -11.30 -13.17
N ARG A 103 -2.20 -12.07 -12.29
CA ARG A 103 -1.98 -13.53 -12.19
C ARG A 103 -2.73 -14.36 -13.24
N SER A 104 -3.96 -13.99 -13.58
CA SER A 104 -4.83 -14.80 -14.47
C SER A 104 -4.45 -14.69 -15.94
N SER A 105 -4.06 -13.49 -16.36
CA SER A 105 -3.46 -13.20 -17.66
C SER A 105 -2.47 -12.05 -17.43
N PRO A 106 -1.15 -12.33 -17.41
CA PRO A 106 -0.12 -11.31 -17.20
C PRO A 106 -0.19 -10.16 -18.20
N GLY A 107 0.27 -8.98 -17.76
CA GLY A 107 0.42 -7.84 -18.66
C GLY A 107 0.02 -6.48 -18.08
N ALA A 108 -0.35 -6.39 -16.81
CA ALA A 108 -0.49 -5.11 -16.09
C ALA A 108 0.00 -5.28 -14.65
N GLY A 109 0.59 -4.23 -14.08
CA GLY A 109 1.11 -4.25 -12.71
C GLY A 109 1.69 -2.91 -12.28
N PHE A 110 1.93 -2.77 -10.98
CA PHE A 110 2.66 -1.62 -10.44
C PHE A 110 4.17 -1.82 -10.57
N VAL A 111 4.86 -0.80 -11.08
CA VAL A 111 6.27 -0.96 -11.49
C VAL A 111 7.26 -0.04 -10.80
N ASP A 112 6.78 1.02 -10.15
CA ASP A 112 7.59 2.07 -9.54
C ASP A 112 6.74 2.85 -8.52
N ILE A 113 7.31 3.22 -7.37
CA ILE A 113 6.77 4.19 -6.41
C ILE A 113 7.42 5.53 -6.73
N VAL A 114 6.70 6.37 -7.47
CA VAL A 114 7.26 7.59 -8.06
C VAL A 114 7.26 8.78 -7.10
N ASN A 115 6.44 8.75 -6.05
CA ASN A 115 6.43 9.77 -5.01
C ASN A 115 5.93 9.21 -3.66
N VAL A 116 6.55 9.70 -2.60
CA VAL A 116 6.12 9.52 -1.20
C VAL A 116 6.36 10.84 -0.49
N ALA A 117 5.32 11.39 0.13
CA ALA A 117 5.40 12.62 0.91
C ALA A 117 4.23 12.70 1.90
N VAL A 118 4.35 13.51 2.95
CA VAL A 118 3.16 14.01 3.66
C VAL A 118 2.41 14.91 2.66
N ASN A 119 1.08 14.84 2.63
CA ASN A 119 0.25 15.48 1.61
C ASN A 119 0.08 17.00 1.82
N TYR A 120 1.17 17.68 2.16
CA TYR A 120 1.22 19.12 2.37
C TYR A 120 1.19 19.93 1.08
N GLY A 121 0.87 21.21 1.26
CA GLY A 121 1.05 22.24 0.24
C GLY A 121 -0.01 22.17 -0.84
N GLU A 122 0.27 22.83 -1.97
CA GLU A 122 -0.61 22.74 -3.15
C GLU A 122 -0.53 21.33 -3.73
N ILE A 123 -1.63 20.59 -3.61
CA ILE A 123 -1.85 19.25 -4.16
C ILE A 123 -2.78 19.34 -5.35
N SER A 124 -2.71 18.37 -6.27
CA SER A 124 -3.64 18.33 -7.41
C SER A 124 -4.98 17.76 -6.94
N ASP A 125 -5.81 18.61 -6.33
CA ASP A 125 -7.20 18.26 -6.01
C ASP A 125 -8.14 18.75 -7.13
N LEU A 126 -8.82 17.80 -7.77
CA LEU A 126 -9.71 18.05 -8.90
C LEU A 126 -11.19 18.04 -8.51
N VAL A 127 -11.51 17.88 -7.23
CA VAL A 127 -12.89 17.87 -6.76
C VAL A 127 -13.48 19.29 -6.82
N ALA A 128 -14.68 19.39 -7.37
CA ALA A 128 -15.31 20.69 -7.62
C ALA A 128 -15.86 21.31 -6.33
N GLY A 129 -15.22 22.39 -5.88
CA GLY A 129 -15.65 23.17 -4.72
C GLY A 129 -14.75 23.01 -3.50
N GLU A 130 -13.76 22.13 -3.58
CA GLU A 130 -12.67 21.98 -2.61
C GLU A 130 -11.51 22.90 -2.96
N ASN A 131 -10.53 22.95 -2.06
CA ASN A 131 -9.40 23.86 -2.15
C ASN A 131 -8.23 23.16 -2.89
N GLN A 132 -6.98 23.35 -2.51
CA GLN A 132 -5.84 22.63 -3.10
C GLN A 132 -4.86 22.21 -2.01
N VAL A 133 -5.34 22.04 -0.78
CA VAL A 133 -4.59 21.55 0.38
C VAL A 133 -5.36 20.39 0.98
N ASP A 134 -4.69 19.50 1.72
CA ASP A 134 -5.38 18.40 2.38
C ASP A 134 -5.95 18.85 3.72
N ASP A 135 -7.27 19.01 3.80
CA ASP A 135 -7.95 19.48 5.01
C ASP A 135 -8.03 18.39 6.11
N ALA A 136 -7.59 17.16 5.82
CA ALA A 136 -7.53 16.06 6.79
C ALA A 136 -6.30 16.11 7.70
N ILE A 137 -5.29 16.91 7.33
CA ILE A 137 -4.06 17.03 8.10
C ILE A 137 -4.28 17.98 9.28
N ASP A 138 -4.01 17.49 10.49
CA ASP A 138 -4.00 18.25 11.73
C ASP A 138 -2.69 17.95 12.47
N ASP A 139 -1.64 18.63 12.03
CA ASP A 139 -0.29 18.60 12.56
C ASP A 139 0.31 20.02 12.62
N ASP A 140 1.54 20.14 13.11
CA ASP A 140 2.24 21.43 13.20
C ASP A 140 3.06 21.81 11.94
N GLY A 141 3.00 20.98 10.89
CA GLY A 141 3.73 21.14 9.63
C GLY A 141 5.18 20.62 9.61
N GLY A 142 5.61 19.90 10.66
CA GLY A 142 6.97 19.36 10.80
C GLY A 142 7.21 17.96 10.22
N SER A 143 6.16 17.13 10.13
CA SER A 143 6.27 15.72 9.74
C SER A 143 6.79 15.52 8.32
N THR A 144 7.66 14.51 8.13
CA THR A 144 8.14 14.15 6.79
C THR A 144 7.95 12.68 6.49
N ALA A 145 7.53 12.38 5.26
CA ALA A 145 7.42 11.01 4.77
C ALA A 145 8.41 10.77 3.64
N THR A 146 9.19 9.70 3.73
CA THR A 146 10.26 9.38 2.77
C THR A 146 10.22 7.90 2.39
N LEU A 147 10.34 7.60 1.09
CA LEU A 147 10.61 6.25 0.61
C LEU A 147 12.08 5.90 0.90
N ILE A 148 12.33 4.97 1.83
CA ILE A 148 13.69 4.61 2.26
C ILE A 148 14.21 3.33 1.61
N ASP A 149 13.32 2.48 1.12
CA ASP A 149 13.66 1.29 0.34
C ASP A 149 12.56 0.98 -0.66
N GLU A 150 12.96 0.50 -1.84
CA GLU A 150 12.08 0.01 -2.88
C GLU A 150 12.72 -1.19 -3.57
N ARG A 151 11.98 -2.28 -3.70
CA ARG A 151 12.47 -3.51 -4.36
C ARG A 151 11.34 -4.38 -4.86
N PHE A 152 11.61 -5.19 -5.87
CA PHE A 152 10.74 -6.31 -6.21
C PHE A 152 11.03 -7.53 -5.33
N GLU A 153 9.97 -8.19 -4.86
CA GLU A 153 10.03 -9.50 -4.21
C GLU A 153 9.24 -10.54 -5.01
N PRO A 154 9.83 -11.71 -5.35
CA PRO A 154 11.21 -12.12 -5.09
C PRO A 154 12.24 -11.26 -5.84
N ALA A 155 13.42 -11.10 -5.23
CA ALA A 155 14.52 -10.29 -5.76
C ALA A 155 14.93 -10.72 -7.19
N GLY A 156 15.15 -9.72 -8.05
CA GLY A 156 15.52 -9.89 -9.45
C GLY A 156 14.37 -9.70 -10.44
N GLY A 157 13.16 -9.37 -9.95
CA GLY A 157 11.95 -9.41 -10.79
C GLY A 157 11.86 -10.79 -11.47
N PRO A 158 11.23 -10.93 -12.65
CA PRO A 158 11.55 -12.06 -13.52
C PRO A 158 13.05 -12.02 -13.81
N GLN A 159 13.80 -12.96 -13.22
CA GLN A 159 15.26 -13.05 -13.32
C GLN A 159 15.75 -12.90 -14.77
N GLY A 160 16.17 -11.69 -15.14
CA GLY A 160 16.67 -11.37 -16.48
C GLY A 160 15.64 -11.32 -17.62
N GLY A 161 14.33 -11.28 -17.31
CA GLY A 161 13.24 -11.12 -18.26
C GLY A 161 12.38 -9.87 -17.98
N SER A 162 11.47 -9.53 -18.89
CA SER A 162 10.48 -8.46 -18.67
C SER A 162 9.52 -8.85 -17.54
N LEU A 163 9.04 -7.88 -16.73
CA LEU A 163 8.08 -8.05 -15.59
C LEU A 163 6.90 -8.99 -15.91
N TYR A 164 6.57 -9.11 -17.20
CA TYR A 164 5.43 -9.84 -17.72
C TYR A 164 5.76 -11.21 -18.34
N GLU A 165 7.05 -11.56 -18.50
CA GLU A 165 7.49 -12.79 -19.19
C GLU A 165 7.43 -14.05 -18.32
N ASN A 166 7.30 -13.90 -17.01
CA ASN A 166 7.18 -15.02 -16.10
C ASN A 166 5.83 -14.99 -15.34
N PRO A 167 4.80 -15.72 -15.79
CA PRO A 167 3.52 -15.82 -15.06
C PRO A 167 3.66 -16.41 -13.64
N ALA A 168 4.81 -17.00 -13.30
CA ALA A 168 5.11 -17.49 -11.96
C ALA A 168 5.65 -16.42 -11.01
N THR A 169 5.91 -15.19 -11.47
CA THR A 169 6.31 -14.13 -10.56
C THR A 169 5.06 -13.55 -9.93
N GLU A 170 4.73 -14.02 -8.74
CA GLU A 170 4.04 -13.25 -7.69
C GLU A 170 4.89 -12.03 -7.29
N ALA A 171 5.46 -11.33 -8.28
CA ALA A 171 6.33 -10.20 -8.08
C ALA A 171 5.51 -9.08 -7.46
N GLU A 172 6.00 -8.58 -6.35
CA GLU A 172 5.43 -7.45 -5.63
C GLU A 172 6.47 -6.37 -5.55
N LEU A 173 6.08 -5.15 -5.88
CA LEU A 173 6.86 -3.97 -5.61
C LEU A 173 6.67 -3.61 -4.14
N ILE A 174 7.71 -3.84 -3.35
CA ILE A 174 7.74 -3.55 -1.92
C ILE A 174 8.34 -2.17 -1.73
N GLY A 175 7.64 -1.31 -1.00
CA GLY A 175 8.13 -0.02 -0.53
C GLY A 175 8.21 0.01 0.99
N VAL A 176 9.29 0.56 1.52
CA VAL A 176 9.40 0.89 2.95
C VAL A 176 9.40 2.41 3.08
N ILE A 177 8.41 2.93 3.79
CA ILE A 177 8.17 4.36 3.95
C ILE A 177 8.43 4.71 5.41
N ARG A 178 9.22 5.75 5.64
CA ARG A 178 9.46 6.31 6.97
C ARG A 178 8.66 7.60 7.13
N LEU A 179 7.92 7.72 8.23
CA LEU A 179 7.22 8.94 8.66
C LEU A 179 7.79 9.38 10.02
N ASP A 180 8.34 10.59 10.09
CA ASP A 180 8.90 11.17 11.32
C ASP A 180 8.10 12.38 11.82
N ASP A 181 8.51 12.90 12.99
CA ASP A 181 7.90 14.05 13.69
C ASP A 181 6.41 13.78 13.99
N LEU A 182 6.15 12.72 14.76
CA LEU A 182 4.81 12.40 15.26
C LEU A 182 4.73 12.70 16.75
N GLU A 183 4.12 13.83 17.11
CA GLU A 183 3.94 14.27 18.49
C GLU A 183 2.47 14.25 18.91
N ALA A 184 2.22 14.36 20.22
CA ALA A 184 0.86 14.46 20.76
C ALA A 184 0.10 15.74 20.36
N THR A 185 0.78 16.71 19.75
CA THR A 185 0.13 17.89 19.16
C THR A 185 -0.46 17.60 17.79
N ASP A 186 0.04 16.56 17.12
CA ASP A 186 -0.50 16.10 15.85
C ASP A 186 -1.62 15.11 16.15
N THR A 187 -2.77 15.31 15.53
CA THR A 187 -3.91 14.39 15.67
C THR A 187 -4.14 13.59 14.40
N ALA A 188 -3.66 14.08 13.25
CA ALA A 188 -3.78 13.41 11.97
C ALA A 188 -2.68 13.82 10.98
N VAL A 189 -2.03 12.83 10.38
CA VAL A 189 -1.08 13.02 9.26
C VAL A 189 -1.53 12.17 8.07
N VAL A 190 -1.51 12.75 6.86
CA VAL A 190 -1.82 12.04 5.62
C VAL A 190 -0.54 11.85 4.82
N VAL A 191 -0.12 10.59 4.65
CA VAL A 191 0.97 10.24 3.74
C VAL A 191 0.40 9.90 2.37
N ARG A 192 0.86 10.60 1.32
CA ARG A 192 0.57 10.32 -0.08
C ARG A 192 1.63 9.39 -0.67
N ILE A 193 1.18 8.32 -1.31
CA ILE A 193 2.01 7.35 -2.03
C ILE A 193 1.49 7.25 -3.46
N ASP A 194 2.36 7.55 -4.42
CA ASP A 194 2.03 7.54 -5.84
C ASP A 194 2.75 6.37 -6.52
N ALA A 195 1.99 5.41 -7.07
CA ALA A 195 2.52 4.21 -7.69
C ALA A 195 2.20 4.15 -9.19
N LYS A 196 3.21 3.88 -10.02
CA LYS A 196 3.07 3.81 -11.47
C LYS A 196 2.48 2.48 -11.91
N LEU A 197 1.37 2.55 -12.63
CA LEU A 197 0.73 1.43 -13.30
C LEU A 197 1.30 1.28 -14.72
N ASP A 198 1.88 0.13 -15.04
CA ASP A 198 2.40 -0.15 -16.38
C ASP A 198 1.77 -1.42 -16.96
N CYS A 199 1.77 -1.50 -18.28
CA CYS A 199 1.22 -2.62 -19.01
C CYS A 199 2.16 -3.14 -20.10
N LEU A 200 2.18 -4.46 -20.27
CA LEU A 200 2.81 -5.08 -21.43
C LEU A 200 2.06 -4.66 -22.69
N LYS A 201 2.73 -3.94 -23.57
CA LYS A 201 2.18 -3.52 -24.86
C LYS A 201 1.59 -4.72 -25.63
N SER A 202 0.40 -4.50 -26.21
CA SER A 202 -0.34 -5.50 -26.99
C SER A 202 -0.73 -6.77 -26.21
N SER A 203 -0.68 -6.73 -24.88
CA SER A 203 -1.25 -7.78 -24.03
C SER A 203 -2.75 -7.57 -23.80
N ASN A 204 -3.41 -8.58 -23.24
CA ASN A 204 -4.80 -8.51 -22.78
C ASN A 204 -4.83 -9.00 -21.32
N PRO A 205 -4.36 -8.17 -20.37
CA PRO A 205 -4.28 -8.58 -18.98
C PRO A 205 -5.69 -8.74 -18.40
N THR A 206 -5.84 -9.66 -17.46
CA THR A 206 -7.13 -9.91 -16.78
C THR A 206 -6.92 -10.18 -15.31
N GLY A 207 -7.99 -10.01 -14.52
CA GLY A 207 -7.98 -10.26 -13.08
C GLY A 207 -7.98 -8.96 -12.29
N LEU A 208 -7.15 -8.93 -11.24
CA LEU A 208 -7.02 -7.81 -10.32
C LEU A 208 -5.55 -7.55 -9.98
N LEU A 209 -5.29 -6.35 -9.48
CA LEU A 209 -4.07 -5.97 -8.77
C LEU A 209 -4.42 -5.57 -7.34
N THR A 210 -3.52 -5.85 -6.40
CA THR A 210 -3.64 -5.42 -5.01
C THR A 210 -2.56 -4.38 -4.67
N ALA A 211 -2.94 -3.42 -3.84
CA ALA A 211 -2.03 -2.53 -3.13
C ALA A 211 -2.29 -2.73 -1.62
N GLU A 212 -1.26 -3.12 -0.87
CA GLU A 212 -1.39 -3.59 0.50
C GLU A 212 -0.52 -2.76 1.45
N LEU A 213 -1.08 -2.41 2.61
CA LEU A 213 -0.30 -2.04 3.79
C LEU A 213 -0.12 -3.31 4.64
N ARG A 214 1.12 -3.76 4.79
CA ARG A 214 1.45 -5.06 5.40
C ARG A 214 1.82 -4.97 6.86
N ASP A 215 2.78 -4.10 7.13
CA ASP A 215 3.40 -3.98 8.43
C ASP A 215 3.55 -2.50 8.77
N THR A 216 3.48 -2.21 10.06
CA THR A 216 3.87 -0.91 10.59
C THR A 216 4.62 -1.12 11.89
N SER A 217 5.68 -0.34 12.08
CA SER A 217 6.48 -0.34 13.30
C SER A 217 6.75 1.09 13.73
N ILE A 218 6.71 1.34 15.04
CA ILE A 218 7.48 2.44 15.61
C ILE A 218 8.94 2.01 15.55
N ILE A 219 9.83 2.88 15.09
CA ILE A 219 11.28 2.61 15.00
C ILE A 219 12.10 3.52 15.92
N GLU A 220 11.56 4.67 16.29
CA GLU A 220 12.12 5.58 17.28
C GLU A 220 10.98 6.12 18.16
N PRO A 221 11.20 6.27 19.49
CA PRO A 221 12.44 6.00 20.23
C PRO A 221 12.67 4.51 20.56
N VAL A 222 11.65 3.66 20.35
CA VAL A 222 11.69 2.22 20.64
C VAL A 222 11.13 1.48 19.43
N VAL A 223 11.75 0.35 19.07
CA VAL A 223 11.21 -0.51 18.02
C VAL A 223 10.04 -1.32 18.57
N GLU A 224 8.83 -1.05 18.08
CA GLU A 224 7.60 -1.73 18.45
C GLU A 224 6.73 -2.00 17.21
N LEU A 225 6.26 -3.24 17.04
CA LEU A 225 5.33 -3.58 15.96
C LEU A 225 3.93 -3.10 16.30
N LEU A 226 3.30 -2.39 15.36
CA LEU A 226 1.91 -1.97 15.48
C LEU A 226 1.02 -3.01 14.79
N PRO A 227 0.16 -3.74 15.54
CA PRO A 227 -0.71 -4.75 14.96
C PRO A 227 -1.92 -4.10 14.28
N ILE A 228 -1.70 -3.47 13.12
CA ILE A 228 -2.75 -2.82 12.32
C ILE A 228 -3.53 -3.80 11.43
N GLY A 229 -3.00 -5.03 11.26
CA GLY A 229 -3.51 -6.00 10.30
C GLY A 229 -3.21 -5.61 8.85
N ILE A 230 -3.35 -6.56 7.94
CA ILE A 230 -3.19 -6.29 6.51
C ILE A 230 -4.42 -5.52 6.02
N GLN A 231 -4.19 -4.39 5.37
CA GLN A 231 -5.22 -3.61 4.67
C GLN A 231 -4.91 -3.60 3.18
N ASN A 232 -5.94 -3.69 2.34
CA ASN A 232 -5.74 -3.74 0.90
C ASN A 232 -6.74 -2.89 0.12
N VAL A 233 -6.25 -2.30 -0.96
CA VAL A 233 -7.06 -1.70 -2.02
C VAL A 233 -6.93 -2.57 -3.27
N ILE A 234 -8.07 -2.93 -3.85
CA ILE A 234 -8.14 -3.78 -5.03
C ILE A 234 -8.41 -2.92 -6.26
N LEU A 235 -7.55 -3.05 -7.28
CA LEU A 235 -7.84 -2.60 -8.64
C LEU A 235 -8.43 -3.77 -9.43
N SER A 236 -9.74 -3.71 -9.64
CA SER A 236 -10.52 -4.74 -10.33
C SER A 236 -10.64 -4.47 -11.83
N ASN A 237 -11.18 -5.43 -12.58
CA ASN A 237 -11.49 -5.28 -14.01
C ASN A 237 -10.29 -4.81 -14.87
N ILE A 238 -9.11 -5.38 -14.64
CA ILE A 238 -7.87 -4.99 -15.34
C ILE A 238 -7.99 -5.01 -16.87
N GLN A 239 -8.84 -5.89 -17.42
CA GLN A 239 -9.13 -5.94 -18.85
C GLN A 239 -9.78 -4.66 -19.43
N GLN A 240 -10.18 -3.71 -18.58
CA GLN A 240 -10.78 -2.43 -18.95
C GLN A 240 -9.78 -1.27 -18.93
N ILE A 241 -8.54 -1.49 -18.49
CA ILE A 241 -7.49 -0.47 -18.56
C ILE A 241 -7.26 -0.11 -20.02
N ALA A 242 -7.28 1.19 -20.31
CA ALA A 242 -7.01 1.69 -21.64
C ALA A 242 -5.51 1.58 -21.96
N PHE A 243 -5.18 1.14 -23.18
CA PHE A 243 -3.82 1.25 -23.69
C PHE A 243 -3.71 2.56 -24.48
N PRO A 244 -2.68 3.39 -24.25
CA PRO A 244 -2.47 4.56 -25.08
C PRO A 244 -2.32 4.12 -26.55
N PRO A 245 -2.86 4.90 -27.51
CA PRO A 245 -2.76 4.56 -28.91
C PRO A 245 -1.28 4.45 -29.30
N ASP A 246 -0.94 3.40 -30.06
CA ASP A 246 0.41 3.24 -30.56
C ASP A 246 0.83 4.49 -31.36
N ALA A 247 2.04 5.00 -31.14
CA ALA A 247 2.55 6.17 -31.87
C ALA A 247 2.51 5.96 -33.41
N ALA A 248 2.57 4.72 -33.87
CA ALA A 248 2.39 4.35 -35.28
C ALA A 248 0.92 4.49 -35.77
N ASP A 249 -0.06 4.30 -34.90
CA ASP A 249 -1.49 4.43 -35.21
C ASP A 249 -1.93 5.92 -35.27
N LEU A 250 -1.22 6.80 -34.55
CA LEU A 250 -1.43 8.25 -34.63
C LEU A 250 -0.97 8.85 -35.96
N GLN A 251 0.09 8.34 -36.59
CA GLN A 251 0.54 8.82 -37.90
C GLN A 251 -0.46 8.49 -39.01
N VAL A 252 -1.06 7.29 -38.97
CA VAL A 252 -2.06 6.88 -39.99
C VAL A 252 -3.34 7.72 -39.91
N ARG A 253 -3.73 8.20 -38.73
CA ARG A 253 -4.91 9.06 -38.55
C ARG A 253 -4.67 10.54 -38.88
N GLN A 254 -3.42 10.99 -38.94
CA GLN A 254 -3.08 12.35 -39.36
C GLN A 254 -2.91 12.48 -40.89
N GLU A 255 -2.79 11.35 -41.59
CA GLU A 255 -2.65 11.28 -43.04
C GLU A 255 -3.95 10.85 -43.77
N ALA A 256 -5.05 10.64 -43.02
CA ALA A 256 -6.38 10.29 -43.53
C ALA A 256 -7.38 11.45 -43.35
#